data_AF-A0A926YVM8-F1
#
_entry.id   AF-A0A926YVM8-F1
#
_cell.length_a   1.000
_cell.length_b   1.000
_cell.length_c   1.000
_cell.angle_alpha   90.00
_cell.angle_beta   90.00
_cell.angle_gamma   90.00
#
_symmetry.space_group_name_H-M   'P 1'
#
loop_
_entity.id
_entity.type
_entity.pdbx_description
1 polymer ?
#
loop_
_entity_poly.entity_id
_entity_poly.type
_entity_poly.pdbx_seq_one_letter_code
_entity_poly.pdbx_strand_id
1 'polypeptide(L)' 'MKKLDGKVAVVTGASKGIGTEIAKHLASEGALVVVNYASQILLGRIGQPQDIAPAVVFLASSDSAWITGATLPIAGGFA' A
#
# COMPACT_ATOMS: atom_id res chain seq x y z
N MET A 1 34.28 10.39 -3.07
CA MET A 1 33.23 10.69 -2.10
C MET A 1 31.99 11.05 -2.91
N LYS A 2 30.89 10.31 -2.77
CA LYS A 2 29.63 10.57 -3.47
C LYS A 2 28.81 11.62 -2.71
N LYS A 3 27.80 12.17 -3.38
CA LYS A 3 27.03 13.32 -2.90
C LYS A 3 26.31 13.07 -1.58
N LEU A 4 25.90 11.83 -1.31
CA LEU A 4 25.12 11.43 -0.14
C LEU A 4 25.90 10.53 0.83
N ASP A 5 27.23 10.48 0.74
CA ASP A 5 28.06 9.68 1.66
C ASP A 5 27.76 10.03 3.13
N GLY A 6 27.52 9.00 3.94
CA GLY A 6 27.19 9.14 5.37
C GLY A 6 25.76 9.62 5.67
N LYS A 7 24.88 9.72 4.65
CA LYS A 7 23.46 10.07 4.84
C LYS A 7 22.56 8.84 4.81
N VAL A 8 21.46 8.91 5.57
CA VAL A 8 20.39 7.91 5.57
C VAL A 8 19.15 8.51 4.91
N ALA A 9 18.49 7.75 4.04
CA ALA A 9 17.24 8.17 3.37
C ALA A 9 16.15 7.09 3.51
N VAL A 10 14.94 7.49 3.91
CA VAL A 10 13.78 6.59 3.96
C VAL A 10 12.92 6.81 2.72
N VAL A 11 12.61 5.75 1.98
CA VAL A 11 11.73 5.78 0.81
C VAL A 11 10.53 4.87 1.03
N THR A 12 9.35 5.47 1.17
CA THR A 12 8.07 4.77 1.29
C THR A 12 7.48 4.48 -0.09
N GLY A 13 6.86 3.31 -0.28
CA GLY A 13 6.35 2.88 -1.59
C GLY A 13 7.42 2.28 -2.52
N ALA A 14 8.59 1.87 -1.99
CA ALA A 14 9.78 1.60 -2.80
C ALA A 14 9.83 0.24 -3.51
N SER A 15 8.81 -0.61 -3.43
CA SER A 15 8.83 -1.93 -4.07
C SER A 15 8.61 -1.90 -5.58
N LYS A 16 8.01 -0.84 -6.12
CA LYS A 16 7.80 -0.67 -7.57
C LYS A 16 7.71 0.78 -8.01
N GLY A 17 7.88 1.00 -9.32
CA GLY A 17 7.66 2.28 -9.99
C GLY A 17 8.60 3.39 -9.51
N ILE A 18 8.06 4.60 -9.35
CA ILE A 18 8.82 5.80 -9.01
C ILE A 18 9.60 5.62 -7.70
N GLY A 19 8.98 5.00 -6.68
CA GLY A 19 9.65 4.77 -5.39
C GLY A 19 10.89 3.88 -5.50
N THR A 20 10.88 2.88 -6.39
CA THR A 20 12.05 2.02 -6.65
C THR A 20 13.17 2.79 -7.32
N GLU A 21 12.88 3.61 -8.32
CA GLU A 21 13.92 4.39 -9.02
C GLU A 21 14.49 5.51 -8.13
N ILE A 22 13.67 6.12 -7.27
CA ILE A 22 14.14 7.05 -6.24
C ILE A 22 15.09 6.32 -5.27
N ALA A 23 14.71 5.15 -4.75
CA ALA A 23 15.54 4.37 -3.84
C ALA A 23 16.89 3.97 -4.48
N LYS A 24 16.86 3.51 -5.74
CA LYS A 24 18.07 3.16 -6.50
C LYS A 24 18.97 4.39 -6.74
N HIS A 25 18.39 5.53 -7.12
CA HIS A 25 19.17 6.73 -7.37
C HIS A 25 19.83 7.26 -6.10
N LEU A 26 19.11 7.32 -4.98
CA LEU A 26 19.65 7.71 -3.68
C LEU A 26 20.79 6.78 -3.22
N ALA A 27 20.64 5.47 -3.42
CA ALA A 27 21.70 4.50 -3.13
C ALA A 27 22.91 4.70 -4.06
N SER A 28 22.68 4.99 -5.34
CA SER A 28 23.75 5.25 -6.31
C SER A 28 24.60 6.48 -5.94
N GLU A 29 23.99 7.48 -5.31
CA GLU A 29 24.60 8.70 -4.80
C GLU A 29 25.26 8.53 -3.41
N GLY A 30 25.21 7.33 -2.82
CA GLY A 30 25.95 6.98 -1.60
C GLY A 30 25.13 7.00 -0.30
N ALA A 31 23.81 7.22 -0.37
CA ALA A 31 22.97 7.14 0.81
C ALA A 31 22.77 5.68 1.28
N LEU A 32 22.69 5.48 2.59
CA LEU A 32 22.09 4.28 3.16
C LEU A 32 20.57 4.40 3.03
N VAL A 33 19.96 3.59 2.17
CA VAL A 33 18.53 3.69 1.86
C VAL A 33 17.73 2.66 2.65
N VAL A 34 16.78 3.14 3.45
CA VAL A 34 15.75 2.34 4.11
C VAL A 34 14.50 2.34 3.23
N VAL A 35 14.10 1.17 2.75
CA VAL A 35 12.90 1.01 1.93
C VAL A 35 11.73 0.56 2.78
N ASN A 36 10.58 1.22 2.62
CA ASN A 36 9.31 0.78 3.18
C ASN A 36 8.33 0.56 2.03
N TYR A 37 7.64 -0.56 2.02
CA TYR A 37 6.52 -0.81 1.12
C TYR A 37 5.45 -1.55 1.90
N ALA A 38 4.19 -1.17 1.70
CA ALA A 38 3.09 -1.88 2.29
C ALA A 38 2.86 -3.18 1.50
N SER A 39 3.63 -4.22 1.82
CA SER A 39 3.43 -5.60 1.35
C SER A 39 2.28 -6.30 2.09
N GLN A 40 1.33 -5.56 2.67
CA GLN A 40 0.36 -6.09 3.63
C GLN A 40 -0.99 -6.45 3.03
N ILE A 41 -1.19 -6.32 1.71
CA ILE A 41 -2.40 -6.84 1.09
C ILE A 41 -2.25 -8.36 0.96
N LEU A 42 -2.90 -9.13 1.83
CA LEU A 42 -2.88 -10.60 1.80
C LEU A 42 -3.31 -11.16 0.44
N LEU A 43 -4.19 -10.47 -0.27
CA LEU A 43 -4.60 -10.83 -1.64
C LEU A 43 -3.57 -10.49 -2.74
N GLY A 44 -2.42 -9.91 -2.39
CA GLY A 44 -1.28 -9.72 -3.29
C GLY A 44 -1.47 -8.68 -4.41
N ARG A 45 -2.62 -7.99 -4.46
CA ARG A 45 -2.93 -6.98 -5.49
C ARG A 45 -3.68 -5.78 -4.93
N ILE A 46 -3.54 -4.63 -5.60
CA ILE A 46 -4.33 -3.44 -5.28
C ILE A 46 -5.81 -3.72 -5.60
N GLY A 47 -6.71 -3.34 -4.70
CA GLY A 47 -8.15 -3.45 -4.89
C GLY A 47 -8.64 -2.60 -6.07
N GLN A 48 -9.63 -3.13 -6.79
CA GLN A 48 -10.30 -2.49 -7.91
C GLN A 48 -11.75 -2.15 -7.53
N PRO A 49 -12.44 -1.26 -8.27
CA PRO A 49 -13.84 -0.95 -8.00
C PRO A 49 -14.74 -2.19 -7.89
N GLN A 50 -14.46 -3.22 -8.70
CA GLN A 50 -15.21 -4.47 -8.71
C GLN A 50 -15.05 -5.31 -7.42
N ASP A 51 -14.01 -5.04 -6.62
CA ASP A 51 -13.81 -5.71 -5.32
C ASP A 51 -14.63 -5.05 -4.20
N ILE A 52 -15.06 -3.80 -4.39
CA ILE A 52 -15.80 -3.01 -3.39
C ILE A 52 -17.30 -2.98 -3.71
N ALA A 53 -17.65 -2.81 -4.97
CA ALA A 53 -19.04 -2.62 -5.41
C ALA A 53 -20.00 -3.73 -4.94
N PRO A 54 -19.66 -5.04 -4.99
CA PRO A 54 -20.57 -6.09 -4.51
C PRO A 54 -20.89 -5.98 -3.02
N ALA A 55 -19.93 -5.59 -2.20
CA ALA A 55 -20.15 -5.42 -0.76
C ALA A 55 -21.00 -4.19 -0.46
N VAL A 56 -20.88 -3.11 -1.25
CA VAL A 56 -21.79 -1.97 -1.17
C VAL A 56 -23.22 -2.38 -1.55
N VAL A 57 -23.38 -3.17 -2.62
CA VAL A 57 -24.69 -3.72 -3.00
C VAL A 57 -25.28 -4.59 -1.89
N PHE A 58 -24.48 -5.44 -1.25
CA PHE A 58 -24.92 -6.23 -0.09
C PHE A 58 -25.36 -5.35 1.09
N LEU A 59 -24.57 -4.34 1.46
CA LEU A 59 -24.91 -3.42 2.55
C LEU A 59 -26.13 -2.54 2.23
N ALA A 60 -26.45 -2.34 0.96
CA ALA A 60 -27.64 -1.62 0.52
C ALA A 60 -28.86 -2.54 0.33
N SER A 61 -28.69 -3.86 0.31
CA SER A 61 -29.79 -4.82 0.10
C SER A 61 -30.48 -5.21 1.41
N SER A 62 -31.66 -5.84 1.28
CA SER A 62 -32.37 -6.43 2.42
C SER A 62 -31.60 -7.57 3.11
N ASP A 63 -30.58 -8.14 2.46
CA ASP A 63 -29.81 -9.25 3.00
C ASP A 63 -28.93 -8.84 4.20
N SER A 64 -28.71 -7.54 4.36
CA SER A 64 -27.96 -6.96 5.48
C SER A 64 -28.87 -6.27 6.52
N ALA A 65 -30.18 -6.55 6.54
CA ALA A 65 -31.17 -5.83 7.35
C ALA A 65 -30.90 -5.77 8.87
N TRP A 66 -30.07 -6.68 9.40
CA TRP A 66 -29.68 -6.70 10.82
C TRP A 66 -28.26 -6.18 11.10
N ILE A 67 -27.55 -5.71 10.07
CA ILE A 67 -26.18 -5.20 10.16
C ILE A 67 -26.26 -3.66 10.20
N THR A 68 -25.98 -3.08 11.37
CA THR A 68 -25.95 -1.62 11.54
C THR A 68 -24.85 -1.21 12.53
N GLY A 69 -24.37 0.03 12.42
CA GLY A 69 -23.33 0.58 13.30
C GLY A 69 -21.94 -0.08 13.18
N ALA A 70 -21.73 -0.95 12.19
CA ALA A 70 -20.48 -1.67 11.99
C ALA A 70 -19.62 -1.03 10.90
N THR A 71 -18.30 -1.12 11.05
CA THR A 71 -17.33 -0.86 9.96
C THR A 71 -16.85 -2.18 9.40
N LEU A 72 -17.02 -2.39 8.09
CA LEU A 72 -16.53 -3.57 7.39
C LEU A 72 -15.34 -3.20 6.49
N PRO A 73 -14.10 -3.60 6.83
CA PRO A 73 -12.93 -3.30 6.01
C PRO A 73 -12.94 -4.12 4.72
N ILE A 74 -12.85 -3.45 3.57
CA ILE A 74 -12.73 -4.08 2.25
C ILE A 74 -11.38 -3.70 1.65
N ALA A 75 -10.33 -4.33 2.16
CA ALA A 75 -8.96 -3.92 1.89
C ALA A 75 -8.05 -5.06 1.41
N GLY A 76 -8.62 -6.17 0.94
CA GLY A 76 -7.85 -7.33 0.48
C GLY A 76 -6.93 -7.94 1.54
N GLY A 77 -7.34 -7.85 2.81
CA GLY A 77 -6.55 -8.31 3.96
C GLY A 77 -5.42 -7.38 4.37
N PHE A 78 -5.43 -6.12 3.91
CA PHE A 78 -4.57 -5.07 4.45
C PHE A 78 -4.90 -4.82 5.92
N ALA A 79 -3.88 -4.94 6.78
CA ALA A 79 -3.93 -4.63 8.20
C ALA A 79 -3.08 -3.39 8.51
#